data_AF-A0A0B1SRT5-F1
#
_entry.id   AF-A0A0B1SRT5-F1
#
_cell.length_a   1.000
_cell.length_b   1.000
_cell.length_c   1.000
_cell.angle_alpha   90.00
_cell.angle_beta   90.00
_cell.angle_gamma   90.00
#
_symmetry.space_group_name_H-M   'P 1'
#
loop_
_entity.id
_entity.type
_entity.pdbx_description
1 polymer ?
#
loop_
_entity_poly.entity_id
_entity_poly.type
_entity_poly.pdbx_seq_one_letter_code
_entity_poly.pdbx_strand_id
1 'polypeptide(L)'
;ATTGTGGRIRDTHATGKGSHEIAGVAGYSFGNLHLPGYHMPWEDADDEYPYGFSHPSAIAIEASNGASDYGNKFGEPVICGFARSFGQRLPGGERSEYVKPIMFSGGIGAIDNEQIAKEKCREGMYLAKIGGPVYRVGVGGGAASSQSVQGSRQSSLDFCAVQRGDAEMGQKLHRVVRACAEMGPSNPILAIHDQGAGGNGNVLKELVEDGGAIISASSFELGDETISARELWTAEYQENDACLVDSAGLPQMMKISKREKCSVTVVGTVTEEKRVILMSFADDSDDRMPVDFDTKILGEREKKEFHLKSVPTNLKLLELPAGLTVRQGLEMVLRLPSVASK
;
A
#
# COMPACT_ATOMS: atom_id res chain seq x y z
N ALA A 1 1.63 8.51 -3.18
CA ALA A 1 0.24 8.58 -3.69
C ALA A 1 -0.04 7.47 -4.70
N THR A 2 0.75 7.41 -5.78
CA THR A 2 0.71 6.37 -6.82
C THR A 2 0.61 4.95 -6.25
N THR A 3 1.58 4.54 -5.42
CA THR A 3 1.60 3.19 -4.83
C THR A 3 0.55 2.96 -3.75
N GLY A 4 0.06 4.02 -3.10
CA GLY A 4 -1.10 3.92 -2.20
C GLY A 4 -2.41 3.66 -2.96
N THR A 5 -2.51 4.18 -4.19
CA THR A 5 -3.62 3.87 -5.10
C THR A 5 -3.49 2.44 -5.60
N GLY A 6 -2.30 2.06 -6.10
CA GLY A 6 -2.03 0.71 -6.57
C GLY A 6 -2.19 -0.38 -5.51
N GLY A 7 -1.72 -0.16 -4.28
CA GLY A 7 -1.91 -1.09 -3.16
C GLY A 7 -3.38 -1.34 -2.86
N ARG A 8 -4.18 -0.26 -2.76
CA ARG A 8 -5.61 -0.36 -2.52
C ARG A 8 -6.38 -1.06 -3.67
N ILE A 9 -5.97 -0.84 -4.92
CA ILE A 9 -6.52 -1.60 -6.07
C ILE A 9 -6.25 -3.09 -5.89
N ARG A 10 -5.04 -3.46 -5.42
CA ARG A 10 -4.70 -4.85 -5.18
C ARG A 10 -5.54 -5.46 -4.06
N ASP A 11 -5.69 -4.78 -2.94
CA ASP A 11 -6.60 -5.20 -1.86
C ASP A 11 -8.00 -5.51 -2.39
N THR A 12 -8.50 -4.64 -3.26
CA THR A 12 -9.85 -4.78 -3.83
C THR A 12 -9.94 -6.02 -4.70
N HIS A 13 -9.09 -6.18 -5.73
CA HIS A 13 -9.17 -7.37 -6.59
C HIS A 13 -8.75 -8.67 -5.90
N ALA A 14 -7.96 -8.61 -4.82
CA ALA A 14 -7.55 -9.77 -4.03
C ALA A 14 -8.57 -10.17 -2.94
N THR A 15 -9.76 -9.54 -2.95
CA THR A 15 -10.86 -9.95 -2.07
C THR A 15 -11.38 -11.33 -2.48
N GLY A 16 -11.51 -12.23 -1.49
CA GLY A 16 -11.99 -13.60 -1.71
C GLY A 16 -11.09 -14.40 -2.67
N LYS A 17 -11.69 -14.98 -3.70
CA LYS A 17 -11.01 -15.69 -4.79
C LYS A 17 -10.74 -14.82 -6.03
N GLY A 18 -10.91 -13.51 -5.89
CA GLY A 18 -10.82 -12.54 -6.99
C GLY A 18 -12.07 -11.67 -7.06
N SER A 19 -11.87 -10.37 -7.23
CA SER A 19 -12.95 -9.42 -7.40
C SER A 19 -12.66 -8.40 -8.53
N HIS A 20 -13.67 -7.61 -8.87
CA HIS A 20 -13.59 -6.58 -9.88
C HIS A 20 -13.58 -5.17 -9.27
N GLU A 21 -12.54 -4.38 -9.55
CA GLU A 21 -12.48 -2.95 -9.21
C GLU A 21 -13.46 -2.14 -10.09
N ILE A 22 -14.17 -1.18 -9.49
CA ILE A 22 -15.16 -0.34 -10.18
C ILE A 22 -14.75 1.13 -10.16
N ALA A 23 -14.44 1.68 -8.99
CA ALA A 23 -14.15 3.10 -8.85
C ALA A 23 -13.37 3.41 -7.58
N GLY A 24 -12.46 4.38 -7.70
CA GLY A 24 -11.60 4.86 -6.63
C GLY A 24 -12.10 6.12 -5.94
N VAL A 25 -11.52 6.37 -4.76
CA VAL A 25 -11.67 7.57 -3.95
C VAL A 25 -10.28 8.04 -3.56
N ALA A 26 -10.01 9.34 -3.64
CA ALA A 26 -8.73 9.91 -3.23
C ALA A 26 -8.92 11.08 -2.26
N GLY A 27 -8.14 11.10 -1.18
CA GLY A 27 -8.26 12.09 -0.11
C GLY A 27 -6.90 12.63 0.31
N TYR A 28 -6.84 13.93 0.60
CA TYR A 28 -5.59 14.61 0.97
C TYR A 28 -5.81 15.49 2.19
N SER A 29 -4.98 15.33 3.23
CA SER A 29 -4.82 16.35 4.27
C SER A 29 -3.40 16.87 4.25
N PHE A 30 -3.25 18.18 4.16
CA PHE A 30 -1.97 18.86 4.04
C PHE A 30 -1.99 20.15 4.86
N GLY A 31 -0.81 20.74 5.04
CA GLY A 31 -0.63 22.00 5.74
C GLY A 31 -1.15 23.23 5.01
N ASN A 32 -0.71 24.41 5.45
CA ASN A 32 -0.94 25.67 4.76
C ASN A 32 -0.14 25.72 3.46
N LEU A 33 -0.73 26.25 2.38
CA LEU A 33 -0.18 26.14 1.03
C LEU A 33 0.92 27.15 0.73
N HIS A 34 0.90 28.32 1.40
CA HIS A 34 1.83 29.44 1.17
C HIS A 34 2.11 29.69 -0.32
N LEU A 35 1.04 29.82 -1.11
CA LEU A 35 1.17 29.96 -2.56
C LEU A 35 1.86 31.29 -2.93
N PRO A 36 2.88 31.27 -3.82
CA PRO A 36 3.58 32.49 -4.24
C PRO A 36 2.62 33.55 -4.80
N GLY A 37 2.66 34.76 -4.26
CA GLY A 37 1.80 35.88 -4.69
C GLY A 37 0.32 35.75 -4.29
N TYR A 38 -0.05 34.74 -3.50
CA TYR A 38 -1.41 34.51 -3.05
C TYR A 38 -1.46 34.34 -1.53
N HIS A 39 -1.28 35.47 -0.83
CA HIS A 39 -1.20 35.51 0.63
C HIS A 39 -2.58 35.40 1.29
N MET A 40 -2.70 34.47 2.24
CA MET A 40 -3.90 34.31 3.07
C MET A 40 -3.61 34.69 4.53
N PRO A 41 -4.54 35.34 5.24
CA PRO A 41 -4.27 35.93 6.56
C PRO A 41 -4.05 34.92 7.69
N TRP A 42 -4.31 33.63 7.45
CA TRP A 42 -4.07 32.54 8.41
C TRP A 42 -2.76 31.77 8.14
N GLU A 43 -2.03 32.12 7.09
CA GLU A 43 -0.77 31.48 6.72
C GLU A 43 0.39 32.37 7.19
N ASP A 44 1.14 31.89 8.19
CA ASP A 44 2.28 32.63 8.76
C ASP A 44 3.52 32.47 7.88
N ALA A 45 4.08 33.58 7.38
CA ALA A 45 5.23 33.53 6.47
C ALA A 45 6.51 33.01 7.15
N ASP A 46 6.56 33.03 8.48
CA ASP A 46 7.69 32.56 9.29
C ASP A 46 7.56 31.05 9.65
N ASP A 47 6.55 30.36 9.12
CA ASP A 47 6.37 28.93 9.35
C ASP A 47 7.47 28.10 8.65
N GLU A 48 8.33 27.48 9.46
CA GLU A 48 9.38 26.58 8.99
C GLU A 48 8.87 25.15 8.78
N TYR A 49 9.40 24.47 7.76
CA TYR A 49 9.14 23.05 7.47
C TYR A 49 10.45 22.26 7.54
N PRO A 50 10.45 21.04 8.11
CA PRO A 50 11.67 20.23 8.20
C PRO A 50 12.23 19.87 6.82
N TYR A 51 13.56 19.92 6.66
CA TYR A 51 14.25 19.67 5.38
C TYR A 51 13.87 18.35 4.68
N GLY A 52 13.59 17.28 5.44
CA GLY A 52 13.20 15.98 4.89
C GLY A 52 11.74 15.89 4.41
N PHE A 53 10.95 16.95 4.55
CA PHE A 53 9.54 16.96 4.16
C PHE A 53 9.32 17.98 3.04
N SER A 54 8.55 17.58 2.03
CA SER A 54 8.11 18.50 0.99
C SER A 54 7.13 19.53 1.56
N HIS A 55 7.14 20.74 0.98
CA HIS A 55 6.20 21.79 1.34
C HIS A 55 4.74 21.34 1.06
N PRO A 56 3.74 21.74 1.88
CA PRO A 56 2.35 21.31 1.70
C PRO A 56 1.77 21.57 0.31
N SER A 57 2.13 22.67 -0.36
CA SER A 57 1.70 22.93 -1.74
C SER A 57 2.25 21.93 -2.76
N ALA A 58 3.52 21.53 -2.62
CA ALA A 58 4.09 20.47 -3.44
C ALA A 58 3.39 19.13 -3.15
N ILE A 59 3.11 18.83 -1.88
CA ILE A 59 2.36 17.62 -1.50
C ILE A 59 0.98 17.60 -2.15
N ALA A 60 0.22 18.70 -2.07
CA ALA A 60 -1.13 18.78 -2.63
C ALA A 60 -1.14 18.51 -4.15
N ILE A 61 -0.18 19.08 -4.87
CA ILE A 61 -0.02 18.90 -6.33
C ILE A 61 0.43 17.47 -6.64
N GLU A 62 1.56 17.04 -6.09
CA GLU A 62 2.20 15.78 -6.47
C GLU A 62 1.42 14.56 -5.97
N ALA A 63 0.74 14.65 -4.83
CA ALA A 63 -0.13 13.57 -4.36
C ALA A 63 -1.37 13.41 -5.25
N SER A 64 -1.95 14.52 -5.72
CA SER A 64 -3.07 14.48 -6.67
C SER A 64 -2.65 13.93 -8.03
N ASN A 65 -1.53 14.42 -8.57
CA ASN A 65 -0.93 13.93 -9.81
C ASN A 65 -0.66 12.43 -9.72
N GLY A 66 0.00 11.97 -8.64
CA GLY A 66 0.37 10.57 -8.48
C GLY A 66 -0.82 9.61 -8.36
N ALA A 67 -1.89 10.00 -7.67
CA ALA A 67 -3.10 9.19 -7.57
C ALA A 67 -3.86 9.13 -8.91
N SER A 68 -4.04 10.30 -9.53
CA SER A 68 -4.76 10.42 -10.80
C SER A 68 -4.01 9.75 -11.95
N ASP A 69 -2.69 9.89 -12.03
CA ASP A 69 -1.85 9.23 -13.03
C ASP A 69 -1.96 7.71 -12.96
N TYR A 70 -1.92 7.13 -11.74
CA TYR A 70 -2.08 5.70 -11.56
C TYR A 70 -3.49 5.24 -11.95
N GLY A 71 -4.53 5.91 -11.43
CA GLY A 71 -5.92 5.59 -11.76
C GLY A 71 -6.19 5.67 -13.26
N ASN A 72 -5.70 6.71 -13.94
CA ASN A 72 -5.86 6.90 -15.39
C ASN A 72 -5.18 5.81 -16.21
N LYS A 73 -3.91 5.48 -15.89
CA LYS A 73 -3.16 4.44 -16.60
C LYS A 73 -3.72 3.05 -16.34
N PHE A 74 -4.20 2.80 -15.11
CA PHE A 74 -4.89 1.56 -14.77
C PHE A 74 -6.25 1.47 -15.46
N GLY A 75 -6.98 2.58 -15.55
CA GLY A 75 -8.36 2.65 -16.05
C GLY A 75 -9.42 2.61 -14.95
N GLU A 76 -9.09 3.10 -13.75
CA GLU A 76 -10.02 3.26 -12.64
C GLU A 76 -10.50 4.72 -12.55
N PRO A 77 -11.82 4.99 -12.60
CA PRO A 77 -12.33 6.33 -12.37
C PRO A 77 -12.25 6.70 -10.89
N VAL A 78 -11.68 7.87 -10.58
CA VAL A 78 -11.75 8.46 -9.23
C VAL A 78 -13.00 9.34 -9.14
N ILE A 79 -13.99 8.90 -8.35
CA ILE A 79 -15.35 9.47 -8.40
C ILE A 79 -15.68 10.39 -7.23
N CYS A 80 -14.94 10.32 -6.12
CA CYS A 80 -15.11 11.23 -5.00
C CYS A 80 -13.79 11.38 -4.21
N GLY A 81 -13.79 12.30 -3.24
CA GLY A 81 -12.61 12.60 -2.48
C GLY A 81 -12.76 13.75 -1.49
N PHE A 82 -11.67 14.09 -0.83
CA PHE A 82 -11.57 15.29 0.01
C PHE A 82 -10.19 15.93 -0.13
N ALA A 83 -10.11 17.24 0.08
CA ALA A 83 -8.84 17.93 0.27
C ALA A 83 -9.00 18.86 1.49
N ARG A 84 -8.15 18.69 2.51
CA ARG A 84 -8.21 19.44 3.76
C ARG A 84 -6.86 20.10 4.04
N SER A 85 -6.84 21.43 3.99
CA SER A 85 -5.73 22.22 4.51
C SER A 85 -5.95 22.51 5.99
N PHE A 86 -4.94 22.31 6.83
CA PHE A 86 -4.96 22.75 8.22
C PHE A 86 -3.55 23.01 8.76
N GLY A 87 -3.31 24.24 9.18
CA GLY A 87 -2.16 24.65 9.98
C GLY A 87 -2.57 25.80 10.89
N GLN A 88 -2.40 25.63 12.21
CA GLN A 88 -2.78 26.66 13.18
C GLN A 88 -1.89 26.62 14.43
N ARG A 89 -1.52 27.79 14.96
CA ARG A 89 -0.95 27.94 16.29
C ARG A 89 -2.05 27.93 17.35
N LEU A 90 -1.99 26.97 18.25
CA LEU A 90 -2.92 26.79 19.36
C LEU A 90 -2.65 27.82 20.48
N PRO A 91 -3.59 28.05 21.42
CA PRO A 91 -3.41 28.98 22.53
C PRO A 91 -2.14 28.80 23.37
N GLY A 92 -1.58 27.59 23.41
CA GLY A 92 -0.32 27.27 24.09
C GLY A 92 0.95 27.58 23.29
N GLY A 93 0.83 28.13 22.08
CA GLY A 93 1.97 28.44 21.18
C GLY A 93 2.38 27.29 20.27
N GLU A 94 1.94 26.06 20.57
CA GLU A 94 2.17 24.89 19.73
C GLU A 94 1.50 25.03 18.36
N ARG A 95 2.20 24.66 17.29
CA ARG A 95 1.65 24.59 15.93
C ARG A 95 1.11 23.18 15.68
N SER A 96 -0.16 23.10 15.29
CA SER A 96 -0.81 21.86 14.86
C SER A 96 -1.08 21.93 13.36
N GLU A 97 -0.47 21.01 12.62
CA GLU A 97 -0.48 21.03 11.15
C GLU A 97 -0.19 19.65 10.56
N TYR A 98 -0.73 19.37 9.38
CA TYR A 98 -0.41 18.17 8.59
C TYR A 98 0.95 18.29 7.88
N VAL A 99 2.04 18.36 8.67
CA VAL A 99 3.42 18.32 8.14
C VAL A 99 3.73 16.94 7.56
N LYS A 100 3.35 15.87 8.26
CA LYS A 100 3.18 14.53 7.67
C LYS A 100 1.77 14.49 7.09
N PRO A 101 1.61 14.43 5.75
CA PRO A 101 0.29 14.52 5.15
C PRO A 101 -0.52 13.24 5.36
N ILE A 102 -1.83 13.35 5.15
CA ILE A 102 -2.69 12.19 4.91
C ILE A 102 -2.82 12.07 3.39
N MET A 103 -2.35 10.96 2.83
CA MET A 103 -2.76 10.52 1.51
C MET A 103 -3.65 9.29 1.70
N PHE A 104 -4.92 9.45 1.36
CA PHE A 104 -5.94 8.45 1.52
C PHE A 104 -6.36 7.94 0.13
N SER A 105 -6.50 6.63 0.01
CA SER A 105 -7.10 5.96 -1.14
C SER A 105 -8.14 5.00 -0.63
N GLY A 106 -9.31 5.00 -1.27
CA GLY A 106 -10.38 4.03 -1.07
C GLY A 106 -10.90 3.57 -2.43
N GLY A 107 -11.76 2.56 -2.44
CA GLY A 107 -12.28 2.00 -3.68
C GLY A 107 -13.52 1.16 -3.41
N ILE A 108 -14.28 0.93 -4.48
CA ILE A 108 -15.42 0.03 -4.48
C ILE A 108 -15.25 -0.97 -5.60
N GLY A 109 -15.55 -2.23 -5.30
CA GLY A 109 -15.53 -3.32 -6.25
C GLY A 109 -16.80 -4.16 -6.19
N ALA A 110 -16.86 -5.18 -7.05
CA ALA A 110 -17.89 -6.20 -7.06
C ALA A 110 -17.26 -7.60 -6.98
N ILE A 111 -17.94 -8.50 -6.28
CA ILE A 111 -17.56 -9.89 -6.13
C ILE A 111 -18.80 -10.78 -6.24
N ASP A 112 -18.64 -11.94 -6.87
CA ASP A 112 -19.69 -12.97 -6.86
C ASP A 112 -19.77 -13.61 -5.48
N ASN A 113 -20.98 -13.91 -5.01
CA ASN A 113 -21.23 -14.52 -3.71
C ASN A 113 -20.46 -15.83 -3.52
N GLU A 114 -20.34 -16.64 -4.57
CA GLU A 114 -19.61 -17.92 -4.53
C GLU A 114 -18.09 -17.74 -4.36
N GLN A 115 -17.56 -16.54 -4.56
CA GLN A 115 -16.13 -16.24 -4.52
C GLN A 115 -15.69 -15.46 -3.27
N ILE A 116 -16.61 -15.11 -2.38
CA ILE A 116 -16.32 -14.36 -1.15
C ILE A 116 -15.36 -15.14 -0.23
N ALA A 117 -15.57 -16.44 -0.07
CA ALA A 117 -14.80 -17.26 0.84
C ALA A 117 -13.50 -17.78 0.20
N LYS A 118 -12.36 -17.42 0.80
CA LYS A 118 -11.05 -18.02 0.47
C LYS A 118 -11.03 -19.48 0.90
N GLU A 119 -10.42 -20.33 0.09
CA GLU A 119 -10.11 -21.70 0.52
C GLU A 119 -8.88 -21.72 1.42
N LYS A 120 -8.90 -22.65 2.37
CA LYS A 120 -7.75 -22.93 3.22
C LYS A 120 -6.68 -23.65 2.41
N CYS A 121 -5.41 -23.38 2.75
CA CYS A 121 -4.29 -24.11 2.20
C CYS A 121 -4.39 -25.61 2.52
N ARG A 122 -4.06 -26.45 1.55
CA ARG A 122 -3.99 -27.91 1.69
C ARG A 122 -2.71 -28.41 1.04
N GLU A 123 -2.17 -29.52 1.54
CA GLU A 123 -0.97 -30.13 0.96
C GLU A 123 -1.13 -30.37 -0.54
N GLY A 124 -0.05 -30.14 -1.29
CA GLY A 124 -0.02 -30.32 -2.74
C GLY A 124 -0.62 -29.17 -3.55
N MET A 125 -1.20 -28.15 -2.90
CA MET A 125 -1.48 -26.88 -3.56
C MET A 125 -0.17 -26.15 -3.91
N TYR A 126 -0.22 -25.36 -4.96
CA TYR A 126 0.88 -24.48 -5.36
C TYR A 126 0.67 -23.06 -4.82
N LEU A 127 1.76 -22.46 -4.35
CA LEU A 127 1.88 -21.02 -4.15
C LEU A 127 2.39 -20.40 -5.44
N ALA A 128 1.61 -19.49 -6.00
CA ALA A 128 2.00 -18.73 -7.19
C ALA A 128 2.05 -17.23 -6.92
N LYS A 129 2.98 -16.55 -7.57
CA LYS A 129 3.05 -15.08 -7.65
C LYS A 129 2.43 -14.62 -8.96
N ILE A 130 1.66 -13.53 -8.93
CA ILE A 130 1.03 -12.91 -10.10
C ILE A 130 1.50 -11.47 -10.15
N GLY A 131 2.09 -11.02 -11.26
CA GLY A 131 2.45 -9.61 -11.43
C GLY A 131 3.87 -9.37 -11.92
N GLY A 132 4.45 -8.24 -11.49
CA GLY A 132 5.78 -7.79 -11.91
C GLY A 132 6.94 -8.53 -11.23
N PRO A 133 8.15 -8.43 -11.80
CA PRO A 133 9.34 -9.11 -11.26
C PRO A 133 9.83 -8.43 -9.97
N VAL A 134 10.62 -9.18 -9.19
CA VAL A 134 11.16 -8.72 -7.91
C VAL A 134 12.21 -7.62 -8.14
N TYR A 135 12.07 -6.49 -7.45
CA TYR A 135 13.06 -5.41 -7.42
C TYR A 135 13.43 -5.04 -5.97
N ARG A 136 14.62 -4.46 -5.77
CA ARG A 136 15.08 -3.89 -4.49
C ARG A 136 14.34 -2.57 -4.18
N VAL A 137 13.03 -2.66 -3.91
CA VAL A 137 12.16 -1.52 -3.57
C VAL A 137 11.55 -1.74 -2.20
N GLY A 138 11.53 -0.69 -1.37
CA GLY A 138 10.83 -0.71 -0.08
C GLY A 138 11.38 -1.71 0.95
N VAL A 139 12.65 -2.13 0.84
CA VAL A 139 13.27 -3.04 1.82
C VAL A 139 13.25 -2.40 3.21
N GLY A 140 12.39 -2.92 4.10
CA GLY A 140 12.18 -2.37 5.45
C GLY A 140 11.20 -1.20 5.54
N GLY A 141 10.37 -0.95 4.52
CA GLY A 141 9.39 0.13 4.48
C GLY A 141 8.39 0.09 5.64
N GLY A 142 7.86 -1.09 5.98
CA GLY A 142 6.97 -1.28 7.13
C GLY A 142 7.57 -0.85 8.48
N ALA A 143 8.87 -1.03 8.69
CA ALA A 143 9.56 -0.56 9.90
C ALA A 143 9.80 0.96 9.87
N ALA A 144 10.10 1.52 8.69
CA ALA A 144 10.31 2.96 8.52
C ALA A 144 9.04 3.78 8.73
N SER A 145 7.88 3.28 8.29
CA SER A 145 6.57 3.92 8.45
C SER A 145 6.08 3.96 9.91
N SER A 146 6.56 3.03 10.73
CA SER A 146 6.20 2.84 12.14
C SER A 146 6.98 3.74 13.12
N GLN A 147 8.04 4.41 12.67
CA GLN A 147 8.84 5.30 13.50
C GLN A 147 8.32 6.74 13.46
N SER A 148 8.25 7.41 14.61
CA SER A 148 7.83 8.81 14.73
C SER A 148 8.79 9.76 14.03
N VAL A 149 8.27 10.87 13.52
CA VAL A 149 9.01 11.97 12.89
C VAL A 149 9.87 12.67 13.95
N GLN A 150 11.05 12.13 14.23
CA GLN A 150 12.09 12.84 14.97
C GLN A 150 13.24 13.13 14.01
N GLY A 151 13.53 14.42 13.87
CA GLY A 151 14.37 15.05 12.84
C GLY A 151 15.87 14.73 12.90
N SER A 152 16.23 13.47 13.04
CA SER A 152 17.59 12.99 12.80
C SER A 152 17.55 11.68 12.02
N ARG A 153 17.66 11.72 10.69
CA ARG A 153 17.91 10.51 9.90
C ARG A 153 19.07 10.65 8.93
N GLN A 154 19.89 9.61 8.91
CA GLN A 154 20.86 9.29 7.86
C GLN A 154 20.13 9.15 6.52
N SER A 155 20.72 9.73 5.47
CA SER A 155 20.20 9.73 4.08
C SER A 155 19.86 8.35 3.51
N SER A 156 20.39 7.26 4.08
CA SER A 156 20.10 5.88 3.66
C SER A 156 18.66 5.43 3.94
N LEU A 157 18.02 5.94 5.00
CA LEU A 157 16.62 5.59 5.33
C LEU A 157 15.62 6.22 4.36
N ASP A 158 15.98 7.36 3.75
CA ASP A 158 15.09 8.08 2.82
C ASP A 158 14.97 7.37 1.47
N PHE A 159 16.02 6.68 1.00
CA PHE A 159 15.94 5.89 -0.24
C PHE A 159 15.00 4.68 -0.11
N CYS A 160 14.97 4.02 1.06
CA CYS A 160 14.04 2.90 1.30
C CYS A 160 12.57 3.35 1.35
N ALA A 161 12.30 4.64 1.55
CA ALA A 161 10.95 5.21 1.54
C ALA A 161 10.46 5.56 0.12
N VAL A 162 11.35 5.57 -0.88
CA VAL A 162 10.98 5.82 -2.27
C VAL A 162 10.29 4.59 -2.84
N GLN A 163 9.04 4.79 -3.27
CA GLN A 163 8.17 3.76 -3.83
C GLN A 163 8.07 3.92 -5.34
N ARG A 164 7.90 2.82 -6.07
CA ARG A 164 7.76 2.79 -7.53
C ARG A 164 6.49 2.04 -7.89
N GLY A 165 5.54 2.71 -8.54
CA GLY A 165 4.33 2.08 -9.05
C GLY A 165 4.34 2.00 -10.58
N ASP A 166 3.83 0.90 -11.11
CA ASP A 166 3.63 0.63 -12.53
C ASP A 166 2.17 0.27 -12.80
N ALA A 167 1.33 1.28 -13.04
CA ALA A 167 -0.11 1.08 -13.27
C ALA A 167 -0.44 0.13 -14.43
N GLU A 168 0.44 0.02 -15.45
CA GLU A 168 0.23 -0.88 -16.58
C GLU A 168 0.41 -2.34 -16.16
N MET A 169 1.43 -2.63 -15.33
CA MET A 169 1.59 -3.94 -14.69
C MET A 169 0.44 -4.25 -13.74
N GLY A 170 0.02 -3.27 -12.92
CA GLY A 170 -1.12 -3.42 -12.01
C GLY A 170 -2.39 -3.79 -12.76
N GLN A 171 -2.60 -3.19 -13.94
CA GLN A 171 -3.77 -3.50 -14.76
C GLN A 171 -3.66 -4.85 -15.49
N LYS A 172 -2.45 -5.26 -15.90
CA LYS A 172 -2.21 -6.63 -16.39
C LYS A 172 -2.55 -7.68 -15.33
N LEU A 173 -2.11 -7.47 -14.10
CA LEU A 173 -2.41 -8.32 -12.95
C LEU A 173 -3.93 -8.37 -12.72
N HIS A 174 -4.59 -7.20 -12.64
CA HIS A 174 -6.04 -7.16 -12.46
C HIS A 174 -6.79 -7.94 -13.54
N ARG A 175 -6.40 -7.85 -14.82
CA ARG A 175 -7.04 -8.63 -15.89
C ARG A 175 -6.87 -10.13 -15.74
N VAL A 176 -5.75 -10.63 -15.17
CA VAL A 176 -5.59 -12.06 -14.84
C VAL A 176 -6.60 -12.45 -13.77
N VAL A 177 -6.63 -11.72 -12.65
CA VAL A 177 -7.52 -12.00 -11.52
C VAL A 177 -8.99 -11.94 -11.95
N ARG A 178 -9.36 -10.89 -12.68
CA ARG A 178 -10.70 -10.71 -13.23
C ARG A 178 -11.08 -11.85 -14.17
N ALA A 179 -10.19 -12.26 -15.09
CA ALA A 179 -10.48 -13.35 -16.00
C ALA A 179 -10.67 -14.69 -15.28
N CYS A 180 -9.92 -14.94 -14.20
CA CYS A 180 -10.12 -16.10 -13.34
C CYS A 180 -11.47 -16.02 -12.60
N ALA A 181 -11.79 -14.86 -12.02
CA ALA A 181 -13.05 -14.63 -11.31
C ALA A 181 -14.28 -14.77 -12.24
N GLU A 182 -14.23 -14.26 -13.46
CA GLU A 182 -15.32 -14.37 -14.44
C GLU A 182 -15.58 -15.82 -14.92
N MET A 183 -14.73 -16.79 -14.55
CA MET A 183 -14.98 -18.22 -14.78
C MET A 183 -15.96 -18.86 -13.76
N GLY A 184 -16.40 -18.11 -12.75
CA GLY A 184 -17.36 -18.59 -11.76
C GLY A 184 -16.85 -19.84 -11.00
N PRO A 185 -17.61 -20.94 -10.97
CA PRO A 185 -17.19 -22.19 -10.31
C PRO A 185 -15.90 -22.81 -10.85
N SER A 186 -15.46 -22.42 -12.05
CA SER A 186 -14.21 -22.89 -12.65
C SER A 186 -13.02 -21.95 -12.41
N ASN A 187 -13.15 -20.98 -11.49
CA ASN A 187 -12.06 -20.08 -11.12
C ASN A 187 -10.86 -20.89 -10.55
N PRO A 188 -9.66 -20.82 -11.17
CA PRO A 188 -8.49 -21.54 -10.69
C PRO A 188 -7.89 -20.96 -9.40
N ILE A 189 -8.23 -19.73 -9.03
CA ILE A 189 -7.74 -19.09 -7.81
C ILE A 189 -8.53 -19.63 -6.62
N LEU A 190 -7.83 -20.26 -5.69
CA LEU A 190 -8.45 -20.83 -4.47
C LEU A 190 -8.44 -19.82 -3.31
N ALA A 191 -7.39 -19.01 -3.25
CA ALA A 191 -7.24 -17.86 -2.38
C ALA A 191 -6.23 -16.91 -3.02
N ILE A 192 -6.41 -15.60 -2.88
CA ILE A 192 -5.48 -14.58 -3.35
C ILE A 192 -5.23 -13.56 -2.25
N HIS A 193 -4.05 -12.96 -2.22
CA HIS A 193 -3.67 -11.90 -1.29
C HIS A 193 -2.74 -10.91 -1.99
N ASP A 194 -2.94 -9.62 -1.74
CA ASP A 194 -2.07 -8.58 -2.25
C ASP A 194 -0.69 -8.65 -1.60
N GLN A 195 0.36 -8.22 -2.31
CA GLN A 195 1.64 -7.94 -1.68
C GLN A 195 1.74 -6.47 -1.27
N GLY A 196 1.86 -6.26 0.04
CA GLY A 196 2.10 -4.96 0.66
C GLY A 196 3.33 -4.96 1.57
N ALA A 197 3.15 -4.42 2.78
CA ALA A 197 4.20 -4.31 3.77
C ALA A 197 4.75 -5.68 4.19
N GLY A 198 6.07 -5.78 4.34
CA GLY A 198 6.75 -7.05 4.63
C GLY A 198 6.93 -7.97 3.43
N GLY A 199 6.42 -7.61 2.25
CA GLY A 199 6.74 -8.28 0.98
C GLY A 199 6.33 -9.75 0.93
N ASN A 200 7.16 -10.56 0.27
CA ASN A 200 6.97 -12.01 0.15
C ASN A 200 6.81 -12.70 1.51
N GLY A 201 7.58 -12.27 2.51
CA GLY A 201 7.54 -12.86 3.84
C GLY A 201 6.25 -12.65 4.61
N ASN A 202 5.45 -11.64 4.23
CA ASN A 202 4.11 -11.48 4.78
C ASN A 202 3.08 -12.25 3.95
N VAL A 203 2.97 -11.92 2.66
CA VAL A 203 1.88 -12.40 1.79
C VAL A 203 1.88 -13.92 1.62
N LEU A 204 3.05 -14.55 1.45
CA LEU A 204 3.15 -16.00 1.26
C LEU A 204 2.82 -16.75 2.55
N LYS A 205 3.26 -16.22 3.69
CA LYS A 205 3.01 -16.79 5.01
C LYS A 205 1.53 -16.73 5.36
N GLU A 206 0.86 -15.61 5.11
CA GLU A 206 -0.58 -15.45 5.39
C GLU A 206 -1.45 -16.43 4.57
N LEU A 207 -1.06 -16.74 3.34
CA LEU A 207 -1.77 -17.73 2.53
C LEU A 207 -1.64 -19.17 3.05
N VAL A 208 -0.61 -19.48 3.84
CA VAL A 208 -0.32 -20.84 4.33
C VAL A 208 -0.37 -20.97 5.84
N GLU A 209 -0.98 -20.02 6.55
CA GLU A 209 -1.00 -19.99 8.04
C GLU A 209 -1.60 -21.27 8.68
N ASP A 210 -2.57 -21.89 8.00
CA ASP A 210 -3.20 -23.14 8.46
C ASP A 210 -2.29 -24.38 8.29
N GLY A 211 -1.21 -24.27 7.52
CA GLY A 211 -0.18 -25.29 7.27
C GLY A 211 1.19 -24.63 7.17
N GLY A 212 1.93 -24.94 6.10
CA GLY A 212 3.21 -24.31 5.77
C GLY A 212 3.53 -24.39 4.28
N ALA A 213 4.78 -24.10 3.93
CA ALA A 213 5.23 -24.16 2.54
C ALA A 213 6.73 -24.31 2.40
N ILE A 214 7.14 -25.01 1.34
CA ILE A 214 8.51 -25.00 0.83
C ILE A 214 8.54 -24.10 -0.40
N ILE A 215 9.32 -23.03 -0.32
CA ILE A 215 9.43 -21.98 -1.33
C ILE A 215 10.86 -21.98 -1.88
N SER A 216 11.01 -21.82 -3.19
CA SER A 216 12.32 -21.76 -3.86
C SER A 216 12.62 -20.33 -4.30
N ALA A 217 13.72 -19.74 -3.82
CA ALA A 217 14.15 -18.41 -4.25
C ALA A 217 14.40 -18.34 -5.77
N SER A 218 14.93 -19.42 -6.36
CA SER A 218 15.18 -19.55 -7.80
C SER A 218 13.93 -19.54 -8.66
N SER A 219 12.76 -19.76 -8.06
CA SER A 219 11.49 -19.77 -8.79
C SER A 219 10.91 -18.38 -8.96
N PHE A 220 11.46 -17.34 -8.32
CA PHE A 220 10.98 -15.98 -8.51
C PHE A 220 11.53 -15.37 -9.80
N GLU A 221 10.70 -14.59 -10.49
CA GLU A 221 11.16 -13.76 -11.60
C GLU A 221 11.85 -12.51 -11.03
N LEU A 222 13.16 -12.38 -11.24
CA LEU A 222 13.95 -11.26 -10.74
C LEU A 222 14.05 -10.16 -11.81
N GLY A 223 13.85 -8.91 -11.39
CA GLY A 223 14.11 -7.73 -12.22
C GLY A 223 15.54 -7.21 -12.07
N ASP A 224 16.28 -7.73 -11.10
CA ASP A 224 17.70 -7.48 -10.81
C ASP A 224 18.32 -8.80 -10.33
N GLU A 225 19.30 -9.31 -11.09
CA GLU A 225 19.98 -10.58 -10.79
C GLU A 225 20.83 -10.52 -9.50
N THR A 226 21.10 -9.32 -8.97
CA THR A 226 21.90 -9.12 -7.74
C THR A 226 21.07 -9.18 -6.46
N ILE A 227 19.78 -9.50 -6.55
CA ILE A 227 18.89 -9.58 -5.38
C ILE A 227 19.33 -10.70 -4.45
N SER A 228 19.61 -10.34 -3.20
CA SER A 228 19.89 -11.33 -2.15
C SER A 228 18.61 -12.01 -1.64
N ALA A 229 18.74 -13.18 -1.00
CA ALA A 229 17.58 -13.88 -0.41
C ALA A 229 16.80 -13.01 0.61
N ARG A 230 17.52 -12.16 1.37
CA ARG A 230 16.89 -11.20 2.29
C ARG A 230 16.05 -10.18 1.53
N GLU A 231 16.59 -9.63 0.45
CA GLU A 231 15.89 -8.64 -0.37
C GLU A 231 14.69 -9.26 -1.08
N LEU A 232 14.84 -10.46 -1.64
CA LEU A 232 13.73 -11.23 -2.20
C LEU A 232 12.61 -11.40 -1.16
N TRP A 233 12.95 -11.75 0.08
CA TRP A 233 11.95 -12.03 1.11
C TRP A 233 11.25 -10.78 1.64
N THR A 234 11.98 -9.65 1.75
CA THR A 234 11.52 -8.45 2.49
C THR A 234 11.25 -7.23 1.62
N ALA A 235 11.53 -7.27 0.32
CA ALA A 235 11.22 -6.16 -0.58
C ALA A 235 9.70 -5.97 -0.74
N GLU A 236 9.28 -4.71 -0.74
CA GLU A 236 7.90 -4.27 -0.90
C GLU A 236 7.69 -3.76 -2.34
N TYR A 237 8.18 -4.53 -3.31
CA TYR A 237 7.99 -4.24 -4.73
C TYR A 237 6.49 -4.29 -5.07
N GLN A 238 6.09 -3.43 -6.00
CA GLN A 238 4.69 -3.15 -6.29
C GLN A 238 4.15 -4.04 -7.41
N GLU A 239 2.84 -3.97 -7.62
CA GLU A 239 2.11 -4.69 -8.66
C GLU A 239 2.33 -6.19 -8.64
N ASN A 240 2.17 -6.77 -7.46
CA ASN A 240 2.30 -8.20 -7.28
C ASN A 240 1.35 -8.72 -6.21
N ASP A 241 0.79 -9.90 -6.47
CA ASP A 241 -0.09 -10.67 -5.58
C ASP A 241 0.48 -12.08 -5.38
N ALA A 242 -0.01 -12.80 -4.38
CA ALA A 242 0.19 -14.23 -4.29
C ALA A 242 -1.16 -14.96 -4.24
N CYS A 243 -1.21 -16.18 -4.76
CA CYS A 243 -2.40 -17.00 -4.71
C CYS A 243 -2.09 -18.48 -4.47
N LEU A 244 -3.13 -19.19 -4.02
CA LEU A 244 -3.20 -20.64 -4.00
C LEU A 244 -3.91 -21.13 -5.26
N VAL A 245 -3.33 -22.16 -5.89
CA VAL A 245 -3.88 -22.84 -7.07
C VAL A 245 -3.62 -24.34 -6.95
N ASP A 246 -4.52 -25.16 -7.46
CA ASP A 246 -4.29 -26.61 -7.55
C ASP A 246 -3.68 -27.01 -8.91
N SER A 247 -3.27 -28.28 -9.01
CA SER A 247 -2.68 -28.81 -10.24
C SER A 247 -3.65 -28.80 -11.43
N ALA A 248 -4.96 -28.88 -11.18
CA ALA A 248 -5.99 -28.87 -12.22
C ALA A 248 -6.22 -27.48 -12.81
N GLY A 249 -6.19 -26.43 -11.98
CA GLY A 249 -6.40 -25.03 -12.36
C GLY A 249 -5.15 -24.35 -12.91
N LEU A 250 -3.95 -24.80 -12.53
CA LEU A 250 -2.69 -24.18 -12.93
C LEU A 250 -2.53 -24.05 -14.46
N PRO A 251 -2.78 -25.07 -15.31
CA PRO A 251 -2.66 -24.92 -16.77
C PRO A 251 -3.55 -23.82 -17.35
N GLN A 252 -4.76 -23.67 -16.81
CA GLN A 252 -5.70 -22.63 -17.23
C GLN A 252 -5.23 -21.25 -16.78
N MET A 253 -4.73 -21.12 -15.54
CA MET A 253 -4.15 -19.88 -15.03
C MET A 253 -2.94 -19.43 -15.87
N MET A 254 -2.06 -20.36 -16.25
CA MET A 254 -0.90 -20.07 -17.13
C MET A 254 -1.34 -19.62 -18.53
N LYS A 255 -2.44 -20.16 -19.06
CA LYS A 255 -3.02 -19.72 -20.34
C LYS A 255 -3.56 -18.28 -20.25
N ILE A 256 -4.23 -17.93 -19.16
CA ILE A 256 -4.74 -16.58 -18.89
C ILE A 256 -3.57 -15.61 -18.74
N SER A 257 -2.57 -15.96 -17.93
CA SER A 257 -1.32 -15.20 -17.76
C SER A 257 -0.67 -14.84 -19.10
N LYS A 258 -0.49 -15.82 -19.99
CA LYS A 258 0.08 -15.60 -21.32
C LYS A 258 -0.77 -14.67 -22.19
N ARG A 259 -2.11 -14.80 -22.12
CA ARG A 259 -3.04 -13.93 -22.85
C ARG A 259 -2.94 -12.48 -22.38
N GLU A 260 -2.91 -12.27 -21.08
CA GLU A 260 -2.89 -10.93 -20.46
C GLU A 260 -1.50 -10.30 -20.41
N LYS A 261 -0.45 -11.05 -20.77
CA LYS A 261 0.96 -10.64 -20.70
C LYS A 261 1.37 -10.23 -19.28
N CYS A 262 0.93 -11.00 -18.30
CA CYS A 262 1.24 -10.84 -16.89
C CYS A 262 1.90 -12.13 -16.39
N SER A 263 3.02 -12.03 -15.69
CA SER A 263 3.72 -13.22 -15.21
C SER A 263 2.92 -13.92 -14.10
N VAL A 264 2.86 -15.24 -14.20
CA VAL A 264 2.39 -16.13 -13.14
C VAL A 264 3.46 -17.18 -12.93
N THR A 265 4.00 -17.25 -11.71
CA THR A 265 5.13 -18.13 -11.41
C THR A 265 4.85 -18.91 -10.15
N VAL A 266 4.93 -20.23 -10.24
CA VAL A 266 4.84 -21.12 -9.07
C VAL A 266 6.15 -21.00 -8.30
N VAL A 267 6.07 -20.52 -7.06
CA VAL A 267 7.24 -20.26 -6.21
C VAL A 267 7.42 -21.29 -5.10
N GLY A 268 6.39 -22.10 -4.84
CA GLY A 268 6.45 -23.12 -3.80
C GLY A 268 5.25 -24.04 -3.78
N THR A 269 5.32 -25.01 -2.87
CA THR A 269 4.26 -26.01 -2.63
C THR A 269 3.86 -25.96 -1.16
N VAL A 270 2.56 -26.04 -0.92
CA VAL A 270 1.98 -26.09 0.42
C VAL A 270 2.26 -27.44 1.08
N THR A 271 2.63 -27.41 2.36
CA THR A 271 2.88 -28.59 3.21
C THR A 271 1.90 -28.66 4.37
N GLU A 272 1.66 -29.85 4.91
CA GLU A 272 0.89 -30.00 6.16
C GLU A 272 1.66 -29.47 7.38
N GLU A 273 2.99 -29.60 7.38
CA GLU A 273 3.84 -29.10 8.46
C GLU A 273 3.72 -27.58 8.55
N LYS A 274 3.49 -27.06 9.78
CA LYS A 274 3.29 -25.64 10.06
C LYS A 274 4.58 -24.81 10.02
N ARG A 275 5.32 -24.92 8.92
CA ARG A 275 6.66 -24.39 8.77
C ARG A 275 6.82 -23.74 7.40
N VAL A 276 7.40 -22.55 7.37
CA VAL A 276 7.72 -21.84 6.12
C VAL A 276 9.21 -21.91 5.91
N ILE A 277 9.60 -22.52 4.78
CA ILE A 277 10.99 -22.71 4.39
C ILE A 277 11.21 -21.96 3.07
N LEU A 278 12.22 -21.10 3.04
CA LEU A 278 12.78 -20.55 1.80
C LEU A 278 14.10 -21.28 1.52
N MET A 279 14.15 -22.01 0.41
CA MET A 279 15.40 -22.54 -0.14
C MET A 279 16.15 -21.40 -0.84
N SER A 280 17.48 -21.36 -0.67
CA SER A 280 18.36 -20.38 -1.32
C SER A 280 18.26 -20.43 -2.86
N PHE A 281 18.90 -19.47 -3.53
CA PHE A 281 19.07 -19.56 -4.97
C PHE A 281 19.86 -20.82 -5.32
N ALA A 282 19.55 -21.42 -6.47
CA ALA A 282 20.13 -22.66 -6.92
C ALA A 282 21.62 -22.44 -7.21
N ASP A 283 22.45 -22.82 -6.25
CA ASP A 283 23.89 -22.96 -6.33
C ASP A 283 24.17 -24.38 -5.87
N ASP A 284 24.91 -25.16 -6.68
CA ASP A 284 25.27 -26.56 -6.40
C ASP A 284 25.99 -26.75 -5.04
N SER A 285 26.37 -25.65 -4.37
CA SER A 285 27.05 -25.62 -3.09
C SER A 285 26.24 -25.00 -1.92
N ASP A 286 25.03 -24.47 -2.14
CA ASP A 286 24.27 -23.71 -1.13
C ASP A 286 22.98 -24.39 -0.66
N ASP A 287 23.10 -25.32 0.30
CA ASP A 287 21.97 -25.97 0.99
C ASP A 287 21.34 -25.09 2.08
N ARG A 288 21.67 -23.79 2.16
CA ARG A 288 21.10 -22.93 3.21
C ARG A 288 19.61 -22.74 3.00
N MET A 289 18.91 -22.61 4.13
CA MET A 289 17.52 -22.18 4.21
C MET A 289 17.51 -20.79 4.85
N PRO A 290 17.58 -19.68 4.07
CA PRO A 290 17.61 -18.33 4.63
C PRO A 290 16.39 -17.99 5.49
N VAL A 291 15.28 -18.70 5.26
CA VAL A 291 14.08 -18.63 6.09
C VAL A 291 13.70 -20.04 6.48
N ASP A 292 13.56 -20.25 7.78
CA ASP A 292 13.10 -21.50 8.35
C ASP A 292 12.43 -21.21 9.70
N PHE A 293 11.09 -21.13 9.72
CA PHE A 293 10.36 -20.86 10.95
C PHE A 293 8.99 -21.55 11.02
N ASP A 294 8.56 -21.85 12.25
CA ASP A 294 7.20 -22.30 12.55
C ASP A 294 6.22 -21.12 12.47
N THR A 295 5.12 -21.29 11.73
CA THR A 295 4.13 -20.22 11.49
C THR A 295 3.53 -19.69 12.79
N LYS A 296 3.50 -20.46 13.87
CA LYS A 296 2.98 -20.06 15.18
C LYS A 296 3.82 -19.01 15.90
N ILE A 297 5.15 -18.98 15.69
CA ILE A 297 6.09 -18.15 16.46
C ILE A 297 5.81 -16.63 16.30
N LEU A 298 5.19 -16.23 15.19
CA LEU A 298 4.93 -14.81 14.90
C LEU A 298 3.60 -14.29 15.48
N GLY A 299 2.66 -15.17 15.83
CA GLY A 299 1.32 -14.80 16.29
C GLY A 299 1.19 -14.56 17.81
N GLU A 300 2.10 -15.10 18.61
CA GLU A 300 2.04 -15.07 20.07
C GLU A 300 2.85 -13.92 20.67
N ARG A 301 2.38 -12.67 20.48
CA ARG A 301 2.94 -11.50 21.18
C ARG A 301 1.96 -10.99 22.24
N GLU A 302 2.48 -10.66 23.42
CA GLU A 302 1.69 -10.01 24.46
C GLU A 302 1.13 -8.68 23.92
N LYS A 303 -0.14 -8.42 24.22
CA LYS A 303 -0.80 -7.18 23.82
C LYS A 303 -0.12 -6.01 24.54
N LYS A 304 0.23 -4.98 23.79
CA LYS A 304 0.79 -3.75 24.37
C LYS A 304 -0.27 -3.03 25.20
N GLU A 305 0.02 -2.82 26.48
CA GLU A 305 -0.79 -1.96 27.35
C GLU A 305 -0.39 -0.49 27.19
N PHE A 306 -1.38 0.39 27.03
CA PHE A 306 -1.19 1.83 26.94
C PHE A 306 -1.73 2.51 28.18
N HIS A 307 -0.86 3.16 28.95
CA HIS A 307 -1.26 4.00 30.08
C HIS A 307 -1.48 5.44 29.60
N LEU A 308 -2.75 5.78 29.31
CA LEU A 308 -3.13 7.09 28.80
C LEU A 308 -3.46 8.05 29.94
N LYS A 309 -3.04 9.31 29.79
CA LYS A 309 -3.39 10.40 30.71
C LYS A 309 -4.09 11.50 29.93
N SER A 310 -5.29 11.88 30.37
CA SER A 310 -6.03 13.01 29.80
C SER A 310 -5.36 14.32 30.20
N VAL A 311 -5.12 15.18 29.22
CA VAL A 311 -4.61 16.54 29.43
C VAL A 311 -5.73 17.51 29.02
N PRO A 312 -6.10 18.48 29.88
CA PRO A 312 -7.13 19.46 29.53
C PRO A 312 -6.63 20.36 28.41
N THR A 313 -7.47 20.56 27.38
CA THR A 313 -7.18 21.48 26.28
C THR A 313 -7.42 22.92 26.73
N ASN A 314 -6.45 23.80 26.49
CA ASN A 314 -6.64 25.23 26.71
C ASN A 314 -7.54 25.81 25.59
N LEU A 315 -8.77 26.18 25.94
CA LEU A 315 -9.73 26.78 25.01
C LEU A 315 -9.72 28.31 25.17
N LYS A 316 -9.65 29.02 24.05
CA LYS A 316 -9.89 30.46 23.99
C LYS A 316 -11.26 30.72 23.36
N LEU A 317 -11.97 31.72 23.85
CA LEU A 317 -13.21 32.17 23.21
C LEU A 317 -12.89 32.67 21.80
N LEU A 318 -13.79 32.42 20.84
CA LEU A 318 -13.62 32.94 19.49
C LEU A 318 -13.72 34.47 19.51
N GLU A 319 -12.64 35.13 19.10
CA GLU A 319 -12.59 36.57 18.90
C GLU A 319 -12.50 36.86 17.41
N LEU A 320 -13.48 37.58 16.89
CA LEU A 320 -13.48 38.02 15.50
C LEU A 320 -12.73 39.35 15.38
N PRO A 321 -11.93 39.56 14.31
CA PRO A 321 -11.29 40.84 14.07
C PRO A 321 -12.28 41.99 14.06
N ALA A 322 -11.93 43.10 14.71
CA ALA A 322 -12.74 44.30 14.71
C ALA A 322 -12.96 44.79 13.26
N GLY A 323 -14.23 44.98 12.88
CA GLY A 323 -14.58 45.40 11.52
C GLY A 323 -14.67 44.27 10.48
N LEU A 324 -14.55 42.99 10.88
CA LEU A 324 -14.81 41.87 9.98
C LEU A 324 -16.26 41.92 9.48
N THR A 325 -16.42 42.11 8.17
CA THR A 325 -17.73 42.02 7.51
C THR A 325 -18.03 40.58 7.08
N VAL A 326 -19.32 40.25 6.95
CA VAL A 326 -19.75 38.95 6.40
C VAL A 326 -19.14 38.70 5.02
N ARG A 327 -19.03 39.74 4.18
CA ARG A 327 -18.42 39.62 2.85
C ARG A 327 -16.96 39.21 2.92
N GLN A 328 -16.16 39.86 3.76
CA GLN A 328 -14.76 39.49 3.97
C GLN A 328 -14.62 38.08 4.55
N GLY A 329 -15.48 37.71 5.51
CA GLY A 329 -15.53 36.37 6.07
C GLY A 329 -15.82 35.31 4.99
N LEU A 330 -16.81 35.57 4.13
CA LEU A 330 -17.15 34.69 3.02
C LEU A 330 -16.01 34.59 1.98
N GLU A 331 -15.39 35.71 1.61
CA GLU A 331 -14.24 35.74 0.70
C GLU A 331 -13.07 34.91 1.24
N MET A 332 -12.81 34.96 2.55
CA MET A 332 -11.80 34.12 3.21
C MET A 332 -12.19 32.64 3.19
N VAL A 333 -13.41 32.30 3.63
CA VAL A 333 -13.87 30.90 3.70
C VAL A 333 -13.86 30.24 2.34
N LEU A 334 -14.33 30.91 1.28
CA LEU A 334 -14.34 30.36 -0.07
C LEU A 334 -12.93 30.17 -0.68
N ARG A 335 -11.91 30.82 -0.11
CA ARG A 335 -10.51 30.67 -0.52
C ARG A 335 -9.74 29.64 0.32
N LEU A 336 -10.34 29.11 1.39
CA LEU A 336 -9.75 28.00 2.14
C LEU A 336 -9.74 26.75 1.24
N PRO A 337 -8.59 26.09 0.99
CA PRO A 337 -8.53 24.90 0.15
C PRO A 337 -9.51 23.81 0.55
N SER A 338 -9.83 23.69 1.84
CA SER A 338 -10.85 22.79 2.36
C SER A 338 -12.27 23.05 1.81
N VAL A 339 -12.62 24.29 1.49
CA VAL A 339 -13.96 24.72 1.05
C VAL A 339 -14.01 25.08 -0.44
N ALA A 340 -12.91 25.62 -0.99
CA ALA A 340 -12.81 26.05 -2.37
C ALA A 340 -13.19 24.94 -3.38
N SER A 341 -13.47 25.33 -4.62
CA SER A 341 -13.67 24.36 -5.71
C SER A 341 -12.49 23.38 -5.79
N LYS A 342 -12.81 22.12 -6.06
CA LYS A 342 -11.83 21.05 -6.29
C LYS A 342 -11.71 20.78 -7.78
#